data_AF-A0A7C8MSR0-F1
#
_entry.id   AF-A0A7C8MSR0-F1
#
_cell.length_a   1.000
_cell.length_b   1.000
_cell.length_c   1.000
_cell.angle_alpha   90.00
_cell.angle_beta   90.00
_cell.angle_gamma   90.00
#
_symmetry.space_group_name_H-M   'P 1'
#
loop_
_entity.id
_entity.type
_entity.pdbx_description
1 polymer ?
#
loop_
_entity_poly.entity_id
_entity_poly.type
_entity_poly.pdbx_seq_one_letter_code
_entity_poly.pdbx_strand_id
1 'polypeptide(L)'
;MSTAKPFPSLKGGCFCGLVRYRLHSAPLFCHACYCLDCQKLTGSAFSLFASIEFDRVTSIGAVPPKVVATSRKSGSVRQEFTCAECGTVMWTTGDWSPATADIRVGTLEMARLMEPDMHCYIENKFDWVVLPADARTCKGQYDFKTTWPKDSVKRLDECMDRIEKMGKDSTATNGDATKQTATEGDADGEVDGALDKTPTAQSPEEKEELDDEEFERRFNETERVLQERLEKLTLKLNEQDKETSDQSSSAAPDG
;
A
#
# COMPACT_ATOMS: atom_id res chain seq x y z
N MET A 1 -8.06 11.19 24.45
CA MET A 1 -7.52 10.03 23.71
C MET A 1 -8.15 10.08 22.33
N SER A 2 -7.37 10.42 21.30
CA SER A 2 -7.87 10.60 19.94
C SER A 2 -8.33 9.24 19.40
N THR A 3 -9.63 9.08 19.22
CA THR A 3 -10.21 7.90 18.57
C THR A 3 -9.98 8.05 17.07
N ALA A 4 -8.80 7.60 16.61
CA ALA A 4 -8.53 7.46 15.19
C ALA A 4 -9.68 6.66 14.57
N LYS A 5 -10.38 7.28 13.62
CA LYS A 5 -11.51 6.68 12.92
C LYS A 5 -11.02 5.36 12.30
N PRO A 6 -11.69 4.22 12.52
CA PRO A 6 -11.22 2.94 11.97
C PRO A 6 -11.16 3.05 10.45
N PHE A 7 -9.97 2.82 9.88
CA PHE A 7 -9.80 2.75 8.45
C PHE A 7 -10.55 1.51 7.94
N PRO A 8 -11.56 1.65 7.05
CA PRO A 8 -12.19 0.49 6.47
C PRO A 8 -11.14 -0.26 5.66
N SER A 9 -10.96 -1.56 5.92
CA SER A 9 -9.97 -2.37 5.22
C SER A 9 -10.16 -2.23 3.70
N LEU A 10 -9.13 -1.79 2.99
CA LEU A 10 -9.24 -1.50 1.55
C LEU A 10 -8.73 -2.69 0.74
N LYS A 11 -9.54 -3.15 -0.22
CA LYS A 11 -9.19 -4.24 -1.12
C LYS A 11 -8.64 -3.71 -2.44
N GLY A 12 -7.86 -4.55 -3.10
CA GLY A 12 -7.36 -4.32 -4.43
C GLY A 12 -7.12 -5.62 -5.18
N GLY A 13 -6.68 -5.52 -6.43
CA GLY A 13 -6.40 -6.67 -7.25
C GLY A 13 -5.72 -6.31 -8.57
N CYS A 14 -5.25 -7.34 -9.27
CA CYS A 14 -4.76 -7.17 -10.63
C CYS A 14 -5.91 -6.94 -11.62
N PHE A 15 -5.57 -6.54 -12.85
CA PHE A 15 -6.55 -6.24 -13.90
C PHE A 15 -7.46 -7.44 -14.23
N CYS A 16 -6.93 -8.67 -14.28
CA CYS A 16 -7.73 -9.86 -14.56
C CYS A 16 -8.50 -10.40 -13.34
N GLY A 17 -8.31 -9.82 -12.15
CA GLY A 17 -9.00 -10.21 -10.92
C GLY A 17 -8.48 -11.47 -10.22
N LEU A 18 -7.52 -12.21 -10.81
CA LEU A 18 -6.98 -13.45 -10.21
C LEU A 18 -6.24 -13.21 -8.89
N VAL A 19 -5.41 -12.17 -8.85
CA VAL A 19 -4.69 -11.78 -7.62
C VAL A 19 -5.50 -10.71 -6.90
N ARG A 20 -5.80 -10.96 -5.63
CA ARG A 20 -6.54 -10.06 -4.75
C ARG A 20 -5.76 -9.83 -3.47
N TYR A 21 -5.76 -8.60 -2.99
CA TYR A 21 -5.06 -8.22 -1.77
C TYR A 21 -5.89 -7.26 -0.91
N ARG A 22 -5.50 -7.12 0.36
CA ARG A 22 -6.12 -6.25 1.36
C ARG A 22 -5.06 -5.41 2.06
N LEU A 23 -5.40 -4.15 2.29
CA LEU A 23 -4.69 -3.23 3.17
C LEU A 23 -5.40 -3.19 4.53
N HIS A 24 -4.65 -3.47 5.60
CA HIS A 24 -5.18 -3.54 6.96
C HIS A 24 -5.13 -2.22 7.72
N SER A 25 -4.60 -1.17 7.11
CA SER A 25 -4.53 0.16 7.70
C SER A 25 -4.47 1.24 6.62
N ALA A 26 -4.68 2.49 7.01
CA ALA A 26 -4.49 3.61 6.12
C ALA A 26 -3.03 3.68 5.64
N PRO A 27 -2.78 3.99 4.36
CA PRO A 27 -1.45 4.29 3.88
C PRO A 27 -0.75 5.35 4.73
N LEU A 28 0.57 5.26 4.81
CA LEU A 28 1.44 6.24 5.44
C LEU A 28 1.43 7.55 4.65
N PHE A 29 1.41 7.45 3.33
CA PHE A 29 1.51 8.60 2.42
C PHE A 29 1.12 8.22 0.99
N CYS A 30 0.47 9.12 0.26
CA CYS A 30 0.18 8.95 -1.17
C CYS A 30 1.01 9.94 -2.00
N HIS A 31 1.63 9.48 -3.10
CA HIS A 31 2.42 10.38 -3.95
C HIS A 31 2.36 9.99 -5.43
N ALA A 32 2.37 11.01 -6.29
CA ALA A 32 2.50 10.87 -7.73
C ALA A 32 3.95 11.09 -8.15
N CYS A 33 4.56 10.08 -8.77
CA CYS A 33 5.94 10.14 -9.25
C CYS A 33 6.00 10.28 -10.77
N TYR A 34 6.62 11.36 -11.23
CA TYR A 34 6.75 11.70 -12.65
C TYR A 34 8.11 11.27 -13.25
N CYS A 35 8.94 10.54 -12.52
CA CYS A 35 10.24 10.12 -13.05
C CYS A 35 10.09 9.21 -14.29
N LEU A 36 11.10 9.24 -15.16
CA LEU A 36 11.06 8.50 -16.42
C LEU A 36 10.90 6.98 -16.23
N ASP A 37 11.42 6.42 -15.13
CA ASP A 37 11.25 5.00 -14.83
C ASP A 37 9.79 4.68 -14.47
N CYS A 38 9.12 5.54 -13.70
CA CYS A 38 7.70 5.38 -13.39
C CYS A 38 6.81 5.51 -14.63
N GLN A 39 7.15 6.44 -15.54
CA GLN A 39 6.46 6.57 -16.82
C GLN A 39 6.64 5.30 -17.68
N LYS A 40 7.87 4.81 -17.83
CA LYS A 40 8.15 3.59 -18.61
C LYS A 40 7.51 2.34 -18.03
N LEU A 41 7.54 2.18 -16.71
CA LEU A 41 6.95 1.03 -16.03
C LEU A 41 5.42 0.97 -16.13
N THR A 42 4.76 2.11 -16.29
CA THR A 42 3.29 2.18 -16.37
C THR A 42 2.77 2.40 -17.79
N GLY A 43 3.59 2.93 -18.69
CA GLY A 43 3.13 3.51 -19.94
C GLY A 43 2.29 4.78 -19.75
N SER A 44 2.20 5.33 -18.54
CA SER A 44 1.38 6.50 -18.19
C SER A 44 2.23 7.76 -17.98
N ALA A 45 1.57 8.91 -17.81
CA ALA A 45 2.21 10.19 -17.52
C ALA A 45 2.93 10.23 -16.16
N PHE A 46 2.49 9.38 -15.21
CA PHE A 46 3.08 9.21 -13.88
C PHE A 46 2.60 7.89 -13.27
N SER A 47 3.25 7.47 -12.18
CA SER A 47 2.73 6.40 -11.31
C SER A 47 2.25 7.00 -10.00
N LEU A 48 1.07 6.58 -9.56
CA LEU A 48 0.50 6.97 -8.27
C LEU A 48 0.69 5.84 -7.27
N PHE A 49 1.33 6.16 -6.15
CA PHE A 49 1.69 5.21 -5.11
C PHE A 49 1.01 5.57 -3.79
N ALA A 50 0.63 4.53 -3.04
CA ALA A 50 0.26 4.63 -1.64
C ALA A 50 1.26 3.79 -0.83
N SER A 51 2.12 4.45 -0.07
CA SER A 51 3.14 3.80 0.76
C SER A 51 2.48 3.29 2.04
N ILE A 52 2.71 2.03 2.40
CA ILE A 52 2.16 1.38 3.60
C ILE A 52 3.20 0.41 4.17
N GLU A 53 3.13 0.11 5.46
CA GLU A 53 3.95 -0.95 6.06
C GLU A 53 3.70 -2.28 5.34
N PHE A 54 4.77 -3.01 5.05
CA PHE A 54 4.70 -4.24 4.26
C PHE A 54 3.84 -5.31 4.95
N ASP A 55 3.90 -5.38 6.29
CA ASP A 55 3.11 -6.29 7.12
C ASP A 55 1.60 -5.98 7.12
N ARG A 56 1.17 -4.85 6.55
CA ARG A 56 -0.24 -4.45 6.39
C ARG A 56 -0.83 -4.80 5.03
N VAL A 57 -0.07 -5.46 4.17
CA VAL A 57 -0.53 -5.95 2.86
C VAL A 57 -0.68 -7.46 2.93
N THR A 58 -1.87 -7.98 2.63
CA THR A 58 -2.10 -9.43 2.62
C THR A 58 -2.79 -9.88 1.35
N SER A 59 -2.30 -10.95 0.75
CA SER A 59 -3.01 -11.63 -0.35
C SER A 59 -4.27 -12.32 0.21
N ILE A 60 -5.43 -12.06 -0.37
CA ILE A 60 -6.72 -12.61 0.07
C ILE A 60 -7.36 -13.54 -0.98
N GLY A 61 -6.70 -13.75 -2.12
CA GLY A 61 -7.14 -14.67 -3.17
C GLY A 61 -6.33 -15.98 -3.19
N ALA A 62 -6.83 -16.97 -3.91
CA ALA A 62 -6.16 -18.27 -4.09
C ALA A 62 -4.83 -18.17 -4.86
N VAL A 63 -4.69 -17.15 -5.73
CA VAL A 63 -3.47 -16.93 -6.52
C VAL A 63 -2.62 -15.85 -5.86
N PRO A 64 -1.43 -16.19 -5.34
CA PRO A 64 -0.52 -15.19 -4.79
C PRO A 64 0.17 -14.37 -5.90
N PRO A 65 0.65 -13.17 -5.57
CA PRO A 65 1.51 -12.40 -6.47
C PRO A 65 2.81 -13.15 -6.81
N LYS A 66 3.25 -13.05 -8.07
CA LYS A 66 4.61 -13.41 -8.48
C LYS A 66 5.56 -12.26 -8.11
N VAL A 67 6.64 -12.59 -7.41
CA VAL A 67 7.69 -11.62 -7.06
C VAL A 67 8.74 -11.58 -8.18
N VAL A 68 8.97 -10.39 -8.73
CA VAL A 68 9.99 -10.12 -9.74
C VAL A 68 11.03 -9.18 -9.14
N ALA A 69 12.29 -9.62 -9.05
CA ALA A 69 13.38 -8.77 -8.60
C ALA A 69 13.96 -7.97 -9.78
N THR A 70 14.09 -6.66 -9.62
CA THR A 70 14.70 -5.76 -10.61
C THR A 70 15.80 -4.95 -9.95
N SER A 71 17.01 -5.06 -10.49
CA SER A 71 18.15 -4.24 -10.04
C SER A 71 17.97 -2.80 -10.51
N ARG A 72 18.02 -1.85 -9.56
CA ARG A 72 18.06 -0.42 -9.88
C ARG A 72 19.49 0.00 -10.22
N LYS A 73 19.63 1.12 -10.94
CA LYS A 73 20.94 1.71 -11.27
C LYS A 73 21.78 2.04 -10.03
N SER A 74 21.14 2.28 -8.90
CA SER A 74 21.79 2.50 -7.59
C SER A 74 22.39 1.24 -6.95
N GLY A 75 22.15 0.06 -7.52
CA GLY A 75 22.56 -1.23 -6.94
C GLY A 75 21.55 -1.82 -5.94
N SER A 76 20.48 -1.10 -5.59
CA SER A 76 19.41 -1.66 -4.77
C SER A 76 18.50 -2.60 -5.58
N VAL A 77 18.01 -3.66 -4.94
CA VAL A 77 17.06 -4.59 -5.54
C VAL A 77 15.64 -4.14 -5.21
N ARG A 78 14.86 -3.84 -6.25
CA ARG A 78 13.41 -3.65 -6.14
C ARG A 78 12.73 -4.99 -6.28
N GLN A 79 11.76 -5.28 -5.41
CA GLN A 79 10.84 -6.40 -5.62
C GLN A 79 9.51 -5.86 -6.13
N GLU A 80 9.01 -6.43 -7.21
CA GLU A 80 7.71 -6.12 -7.79
C GLU A 80 6.77 -7.30 -7.62
N PHE A 81 5.60 -7.04 -7.06
CA PHE A 81 4.56 -8.03 -6.82
C PHE A 81 3.55 -7.93 -7.94
N THR A 82 3.58 -8.91 -8.83
CA THR A 82 2.93 -8.89 -10.13
C THR A 82 1.96 -10.05 -10.30
N CYS A 83 0.94 -9.88 -11.13
CA CYS A 83 0.13 -11.00 -11.58
C CYS A 83 0.86 -11.76 -12.69
N ALA A 84 1.05 -13.07 -12.52
CA ALA A 84 1.70 -13.91 -13.54
C ALA A 84 0.88 -14.02 -14.84
N GLU A 85 -0.43 -13.82 -14.77
CA GLU A 85 -1.35 -13.93 -15.90
C GLU A 85 -1.42 -12.63 -16.71
N CYS A 86 -1.79 -11.52 -16.08
CA CYS A 86 -2.02 -10.26 -16.78
C CYS A 86 -0.86 -9.26 -16.69
N GLY A 87 0.21 -9.59 -15.96
CA GLY A 87 1.39 -8.73 -15.81
C GLY A 87 1.20 -7.47 -14.97
N THR A 88 0.00 -7.22 -14.41
CA THR A 88 -0.25 -6.04 -13.56
C THR A 88 0.67 -6.07 -12.36
N VAL A 89 1.43 -4.99 -12.15
CA VAL A 89 2.18 -4.74 -10.92
C VAL A 89 1.22 -4.15 -9.88
N MET A 90 1.02 -4.82 -8.74
CA MET A 90 0.14 -4.31 -7.68
C MET A 90 0.89 -3.50 -6.63
N TRP A 91 2.07 -3.95 -6.21
CA TRP A 91 2.92 -3.17 -5.31
C TRP A 91 4.39 -3.49 -5.52
N THR A 92 5.26 -2.63 -4.98
CA THR A 92 6.70 -2.83 -5.05
C THR A 92 7.36 -2.48 -3.72
N THR A 93 8.52 -3.08 -3.43
CA THR A 93 9.36 -2.59 -2.34
C THR A 93 10.11 -1.32 -2.76
N GLY A 94 10.07 -0.32 -1.89
CA GLY A 94 10.63 1.00 -2.12
C GLY A 94 12.00 1.19 -1.46
N ASP A 95 12.31 2.45 -1.17
CA ASP A 95 13.58 2.86 -0.56
C ASP A 95 13.69 2.39 0.90
N TRP A 96 12.56 2.13 1.57
CA TRP A 96 12.50 1.60 2.93
C TRP A 96 12.22 0.09 2.96
N SER A 97 12.64 -0.65 1.94
CA SER A 97 12.53 -2.11 1.94
C SER A 97 13.35 -2.71 3.10
N PRO A 98 12.86 -3.76 3.80
CA PRO A 98 11.59 -4.46 3.60
C PRO A 98 10.42 -3.89 4.43
N ALA A 99 10.56 -2.71 5.05
CA ALA A 99 9.55 -2.14 5.94
C ALA A 99 8.28 -1.69 5.25
N THR A 100 8.37 -1.25 4.00
CA THR A 100 7.22 -0.69 3.29
C THR A 100 7.00 -1.32 1.93
N ALA A 101 5.74 -1.27 1.52
CA ALA A 101 5.27 -1.51 0.17
C ALA A 101 4.69 -0.23 -0.42
N ASP A 102 5.02 0.06 -1.67
CA ASP A 102 4.39 1.09 -2.47
C ASP A 102 3.30 0.46 -3.34
N ILE A 103 2.05 0.61 -2.92
CA ILE A 103 0.89 0.11 -3.64
C ILE A 103 0.65 0.95 -4.89
N ARG A 104 0.41 0.33 -6.04
CA ARG A 104 -0.08 1.01 -7.23
C ARG A 104 -1.55 1.37 -7.01
N VAL A 105 -1.83 2.65 -6.79
CA VAL A 105 -3.17 3.12 -6.39
C VAL A 105 -4.25 2.68 -7.36
N GLY A 106 -3.96 2.65 -8.67
CA GLY A 106 -4.92 2.22 -9.69
C GLY A 106 -5.37 0.75 -9.59
N THR A 107 -4.74 -0.06 -8.73
CA THR A 107 -5.13 -1.45 -8.46
C THR A 107 -6.04 -1.60 -7.24
N LEU A 108 -6.35 -0.50 -6.55
CA LEU A 108 -7.30 -0.47 -5.43
C LEU A 108 -8.73 -0.29 -5.92
N GLU A 109 -9.69 -0.89 -5.23
CA GLU A 109 -11.12 -0.77 -5.57
C GLU A 109 -11.63 0.67 -5.38
N MET A 110 -11.17 1.35 -4.34
CA MET A 110 -11.51 2.75 -4.06
C MET A 110 -10.32 3.67 -4.36
N ALA A 111 -9.67 3.49 -5.52
CA ALA A 111 -8.50 4.27 -5.93
C ALA A 111 -8.71 5.80 -5.87
N ARG A 112 -9.95 6.27 -6.08
CA ARG A 112 -10.32 7.69 -6.04
C ARG A 112 -10.17 8.34 -4.67
N LEU A 113 -10.07 7.55 -3.59
CA LEU A 113 -9.83 8.07 -2.24
C LEU A 113 -8.35 8.37 -1.97
N MET A 114 -7.45 8.00 -2.89
CA MET A 114 -6.01 8.12 -2.72
C MET A 114 -5.46 9.28 -3.55
N GLU A 115 -5.86 10.49 -3.20
CA GLU A 115 -5.29 11.69 -3.79
C GLU A 115 -3.81 11.83 -3.38
N PRO A 116 -2.91 12.29 -4.28
CA PRO A 116 -1.51 12.45 -3.97
C PRO A 116 -1.28 13.61 -2.99
N ASP A 117 -0.62 13.33 -1.87
CA ASP A 117 -0.12 14.33 -0.92
C ASP A 117 1.09 15.11 -1.46
N MET A 118 1.75 14.58 -2.51
CA MET A 118 2.94 15.13 -3.16
C MET A 118 3.05 14.68 -4.62
N HIS A 119 3.48 15.60 -5.48
CA HIS A 119 3.92 15.32 -6.84
C HIS A 119 5.45 15.49 -6.93
N CYS A 120 6.18 14.40 -7.14
CA CYS A 120 7.64 14.41 -7.17
C CYS A 120 8.20 14.17 -8.58
N TYR A 121 9.44 14.61 -8.82
CA TYR A 121 10.08 14.61 -10.14
C TYR A 121 9.32 15.41 -11.21
N ILE A 122 8.68 16.52 -10.82
CA ILE A 122 7.83 17.32 -11.72
C ILE A 122 8.57 17.90 -12.92
N GLU A 123 9.91 17.94 -12.90
CA GLU A 123 10.73 18.30 -14.05
C GLU A 123 10.55 17.37 -15.26
N ASN A 124 10.06 16.15 -15.06
CA ASN A 124 9.75 15.19 -16.12
C ASN A 124 8.24 15.10 -16.43
N LYS A 125 7.40 15.92 -15.77
CA LYS A 125 5.95 15.93 -15.99
C LYS A 125 5.66 16.44 -17.40
N PHE A 126 4.80 15.74 -18.14
CA PHE A 126 4.30 16.24 -19.41
C PHE A 126 3.60 17.59 -19.25
N ASP A 127 3.81 18.49 -20.21
CA ASP A 127 3.29 19.87 -20.14
C ASP A 127 1.77 19.93 -20.05
N TRP A 128 1.06 19.00 -20.70
CA TRP A 128 -0.40 18.93 -20.70
C TRP A 128 -1.02 18.43 -19.39
N VAL A 129 -0.23 17.86 -18.47
CA VAL A 129 -0.74 17.44 -17.16
C VAL A 129 -0.85 18.67 -16.25
N VAL A 130 -2.07 19.14 -16.00
CA VAL A 130 -2.33 20.26 -15.09
C VAL A 130 -2.49 19.74 -13.67
N LEU A 131 -1.80 20.37 -12.71
CA LEU A 131 -1.92 20.06 -11.28
C LEU A 131 -2.81 21.12 -10.60
N PRO A 132 -3.52 20.76 -9.51
CA PRO A 132 -4.20 21.74 -8.66
C PRO A 132 -3.24 22.86 -8.21
N ALA A 133 -3.77 24.07 -8.02
CA ALA A 133 -2.96 25.25 -7.69
C ALA A 133 -2.24 25.13 -6.34
N ASP A 134 -2.82 24.38 -5.41
CA ASP A 134 -2.30 24.08 -4.07
C ASP A 134 -1.56 22.74 -3.99
N ALA A 135 -1.37 22.04 -5.11
CA ALA A 135 -0.66 20.78 -5.14
C ALA A 135 0.78 20.95 -4.65
N ARG A 136 1.18 20.15 -3.66
CA ARG A 136 2.57 20.10 -3.20
C ARG A 136 3.42 19.44 -4.27
N THR A 137 4.50 20.11 -4.67
CA THR A 137 5.40 19.62 -5.73
C THR A 137 6.87 19.71 -5.32
N CYS A 138 7.69 18.82 -5.86
CA CYS A 138 9.15 18.92 -5.75
C CYS A 138 9.85 18.44 -7.03
N LYS A 139 11.02 19.03 -7.30
CA LYS A 139 11.96 18.47 -8.27
C LYS A 139 12.74 17.35 -7.63
N GLY A 140 12.94 16.24 -8.33
CA GLY A 140 13.57 15.06 -7.75
C GLY A 140 12.76 14.40 -6.61
N GLN A 141 13.47 13.67 -5.75
CA GLN A 141 12.92 12.99 -4.57
C GLN A 141 12.62 13.99 -3.44
N TYR A 142 11.50 13.81 -2.75
CA TYR A 142 11.17 14.60 -1.54
C TYR A 142 11.80 13.98 -0.27
N ASP A 143 11.96 14.79 0.77
CA ASP A 143 12.35 14.30 2.09
C ASP A 143 11.09 13.90 2.90
N PHE A 144 10.95 12.61 3.19
CA PHE A 144 9.80 12.08 3.91
C PHE A 144 9.69 12.64 5.34
N LYS A 145 10.81 12.94 6.01
CA LYS A 145 10.81 13.41 7.40
C LYS A 145 10.12 14.77 7.55
N THR A 146 10.22 15.59 6.53
CA THR A 146 9.61 16.93 6.48
C THR A 146 8.26 16.93 5.77
N THR A 147 8.03 15.96 4.89
CA THR A 147 6.87 15.96 3.99
C THR A 147 5.68 15.15 4.53
N TRP A 148 5.95 14.03 5.21
CA TRP A 148 4.93 13.09 5.68
C TRP A 148 4.26 13.58 6.98
N PRO A 149 3.01 13.16 7.24
CA PRO A 149 2.39 13.34 8.55
C PRO A 149 3.25 12.74 9.67
N LYS A 150 3.31 13.43 10.82
CA LYS A 150 4.12 12.99 11.98
C LYS A 150 3.77 11.57 12.43
N ASP A 151 2.49 11.23 12.42
CA ASP A 151 2.01 9.89 12.78
C ASP A 151 2.50 8.82 11.79
N SER A 152 2.58 9.15 10.50
CA SER A 152 3.13 8.26 9.47
C SER A 152 4.64 8.07 9.63
N VAL A 153 5.39 9.13 9.94
CA VAL A 153 6.83 9.02 10.24
C VAL A 153 7.05 8.12 11.46
N LYS A 154 6.28 8.33 12.53
CA LYS A 154 6.35 7.48 13.72
C LYS A 154 6.05 6.00 13.41
N ARG A 155 5.01 5.72 12.63
CA ARG A 155 4.68 4.35 12.19
C ARG A 155 5.80 3.72 11.38
N LEU A 156 6.44 4.49 10.50
CA LEU A 156 7.59 4.03 9.73
C LEU A 156 8.77 3.69 10.64
N ASP A 157 9.12 4.58 11.57
CA ASP A 157 10.20 4.36 12.54
C ASP A 157 9.94 3.08 13.37
N GLU A 158 8.71 2.92 13.89
CA GLU A 158 8.30 1.71 14.60
C GLU A 158 8.41 0.44 13.73
N CYS A 159 8.16 0.54 12.42
CA CYS A 159 8.29 -0.58 11.49
C CYS A 159 9.75 -0.93 11.20
N MET A 160 10.61 0.07 11.01
CA MET A 160 12.05 -0.11 10.81
C MET A 160 12.70 -0.74 12.04
N ASP A 161 12.34 -0.27 13.25
CA ASP A 161 12.80 -0.83 14.52
C ASP A 161 12.42 -2.31 14.69
N ARG A 162 11.21 -2.71 14.27
CA ARG A 162 10.78 -4.11 14.30
C ARG A 162 11.66 -4.98 13.39
N ILE A 163 11.94 -4.51 12.18
CA ILE A 163 12.78 -5.23 11.22
C ILE A 163 14.22 -5.35 11.71
N GLU A 164 14.79 -4.30 12.28
CA GLU A 164 16.14 -4.35 12.83
C GLU A 164 16.26 -5.39 13.96
N LYS A 165 15.26 -5.44 14.84
CA LYS A 165 15.19 -6.45 15.92
C LYS A 165 15.06 -7.86 15.37
N MET A 166 14.17 -8.11 14.41
CA MET A 166 14.04 -9.42 13.75
C MET A 166 15.33 -9.85 13.06
N GLY A 167 16.05 -8.91 12.43
CA GLY A 167 17.37 -9.16 11.85
C GLY A 167 18.38 -9.61 12.91
N LYS A 168 18.48 -8.90 14.04
CA LYS A 168 19.38 -9.25 15.15
C LYS A 168 19.06 -10.61 15.76
N ASP A 169 17.80 -10.91 15.98
CA ASP A 169 17.35 -12.20 16.53
C ASP A 169 17.70 -13.36 15.59
N SER A 170 17.48 -13.19 14.27
CA SER A 170 17.84 -14.19 13.27
C SER A 170 19.36 -14.45 13.17
N THR A 171 20.17 -13.41 13.38
CA THR A 171 21.64 -13.55 13.44
C THR A 171 22.12 -14.16 14.76
N ALA A 172 21.40 -13.96 15.87
CA ALA A 172 21.71 -14.57 17.15
C ALA A 172 21.42 -16.08 17.16
N THR A 173 20.32 -16.53 16.52
CA THR A 173 20.00 -17.97 16.38
C THR A 173 20.94 -18.71 15.43
N ASN A 174 21.55 -18.04 14.45
CA ASN A 174 22.53 -18.66 13.54
C ASN A 174 23.96 -18.67 14.10
N GLY A 175 24.21 -18.03 15.25
CA GLY A 175 25.53 -17.94 15.88
C GLY A 175 25.95 -19.17 16.71
N ASP A 176 25.07 -20.16 16.90
CA ASP A 176 25.33 -21.33 17.77
C ASP A 176 25.52 -22.65 16.99
N ALA A 177 25.48 -22.61 15.66
CA ALA A 177 25.69 -23.77 14.78
C ALA A 177 27.05 -23.70 14.07
N THR A 178 28.15 -23.56 14.81
CA THR A 178 29.49 -23.84 14.25
C THR A 178 30.42 -24.41 15.30
N LYS A 179 30.13 -25.63 15.75
CA LYS A 179 31.14 -26.50 16.34
C LYS A 179 30.72 -27.97 16.26
N GLN A 180 31.03 -28.64 15.15
CA GLN A 180 31.50 -30.02 15.20
C GLN A 180 32.19 -30.43 13.89
N THR A 181 33.41 -30.89 14.10
CA THR A 181 34.41 -31.50 13.22
C THR A 181 33.96 -32.83 12.60
N ALA A 182 34.53 -33.18 11.44
CA ALA A 182 35.30 -34.43 11.17
C ALA A 182 35.19 -34.81 9.67
N THR A 183 36.30 -34.79 8.92
CA THR A 183 37.15 -35.92 8.48
C THR A 183 36.66 -36.69 7.23
N GLU A 184 37.62 -36.96 6.35
CA GLU A 184 37.57 -37.72 5.09
C GLU A 184 37.09 -39.18 5.24
N GLY A 185 36.59 -39.76 4.14
CA GLY A 185 36.42 -41.21 3.96
C GLY A 185 35.58 -41.60 2.75
N ASP A 186 36.23 -42.10 1.69
CA ASP A 186 35.65 -42.84 0.57
C ASP A 186 34.94 -44.13 1.03
N ALA A 187 33.81 -44.50 0.39
CA ALA A 187 33.42 -45.88 0.12
C ALA A 187 32.17 -45.96 -0.80
N ASP A 188 32.29 -46.82 -1.82
CA ASP A 188 31.24 -47.26 -2.73
C ASP A 188 30.06 -47.96 -2.02
N GLY A 189 28.85 -47.81 -2.55
CA GLY A 189 27.67 -48.54 -2.06
C GLY A 189 26.41 -48.27 -2.89
N GLU A 190 26.15 -49.16 -3.85
CA GLU A 190 24.89 -49.31 -4.59
C GLU A 190 23.78 -49.84 -3.67
N VAL A 191 22.61 -49.17 -3.61
CA VAL A 191 21.39 -49.74 -3.01
C VAL A 191 20.13 -49.20 -3.69
N ASP A 192 19.27 -50.15 -4.07
CA ASP A 192 17.94 -49.99 -4.66
C ASP A 192 16.89 -49.32 -3.76
N GLY A 193 15.97 -48.61 -4.42
CA GLY A 193 14.52 -48.52 -4.16
C GLY A 193 13.97 -48.45 -2.73
N ALA A 194 13.38 -47.31 -2.38
CA ALA A 194 12.09 -47.23 -1.69
C ALA A 194 11.52 -45.81 -1.76
N LEU A 195 10.34 -45.68 -2.37
CA LEU A 195 9.44 -44.55 -2.19
C LEU A 195 9.07 -44.46 -0.70
N ASP A 196 9.41 -43.36 -0.03
CA ASP A 196 8.84 -43.04 1.27
C ASP A 196 8.11 -41.69 1.26
N LYS A 197 6.99 -41.74 1.97
CA LYS A 197 5.81 -40.90 1.86
C LYS A 197 6.03 -39.58 2.57
N THR A 198 5.81 -38.48 1.85
CA THR A 198 5.62 -37.17 2.51
C THR A 198 4.34 -37.23 3.35
N PRO A 199 4.35 -36.78 4.62
CA PRO A 199 3.15 -36.82 5.45
C PRO A 199 2.13 -35.82 4.93
N THR A 200 0.97 -36.33 4.51
CA THR A 200 -0.24 -35.56 4.30
C THR A 200 -0.66 -34.94 5.63
N ALA A 201 -0.46 -33.63 5.78
CA ALA A 201 -1.09 -32.88 6.86
C ALA A 201 -2.58 -32.76 6.54
N GLN A 202 -3.36 -33.37 7.43
CA GLN A 202 -4.81 -33.43 7.42
C GLN A 202 -5.42 -32.02 7.55
N SER A 203 -6.55 -31.86 6.88
CA SER A 203 -7.47 -30.73 7.01
C SER A 203 -7.89 -30.47 8.47
N PRO A 204 -7.98 -29.19 8.85
CA PRO A 204 -9.08 -28.75 9.69
C PRO A 204 -10.00 -27.87 8.84
N GLU A 205 -11.14 -28.45 8.48
CA GLU A 205 -12.32 -27.73 7.99
C GLU A 205 -12.90 -26.91 9.14
N GLU A 206 -12.32 -25.75 9.43
CA GLU A 206 -13.03 -24.68 10.14
C GLU A 206 -12.70 -23.39 9.39
N LYS A 207 -13.43 -23.17 8.30
CA LYS A 207 -13.61 -21.83 7.75
C LYS A 207 -14.18 -20.98 8.88
N GLU A 208 -13.40 -20.07 9.43
CA GLU A 208 -13.96 -18.81 9.92
C GLU A 208 -14.57 -18.10 8.70
N GLU A 209 -15.81 -18.48 8.36
CA GLU A 209 -16.73 -17.61 7.64
C GLU A 209 -16.94 -16.39 8.54
N LEU A 210 -15.99 -15.45 8.48
CA LEU A 210 -16.19 -14.09 8.94
C LEU A 210 -17.46 -13.61 8.25
N ASP A 211 -18.53 -13.50 9.03
CA ASP A 211 -19.90 -13.21 8.61
C ASP A 211 -19.94 -12.05 7.61
N ASP A 212 -19.91 -12.39 6.31
CA ASP A 212 -19.94 -11.44 5.21
C ASP A 212 -21.22 -10.60 5.29
N GLU A 213 -22.31 -11.12 5.89
CA GLU A 213 -23.54 -10.37 6.12
C GLU A 213 -23.40 -9.34 7.25
N GLU A 214 -22.65 -9.63 8.32
CA GLU A 214 -22.30 -8.64 9.35
C GLU A 214 -21.42 -7.53 8.80
N PHE A 215 -20.45 -7.87 7.95
CA PHE A 215 -19.61 -6.88 7.29
C PHE A 215 -20.43 -5.95 6.38
N GLU A 216 -21.25 -6.53 5.49
CA GLU A 216 -22.10 -5.76 4.57
C GLU A 216 -23.11 -4.89 5.33
N ARG A 217 -23.69 -5.39 6.42
CA ARG A 217 -24.60 -4.62 7.27
C ARG A 217 -23.91 -3.41 7.90
N ARG A 218 -22.71 -3.58 8.46
CA ARG A 218 -21.93 -2.48 9.05
C ARG A 218 -21.48 -1.46 8.00
N PHE A 219 -21.13 -1.95 6.82
CA PHE A 219 -20.77 -1.10 5.68
C PHE A 219 -21.95 -0.21 5.25
N ASN A 220 -23.12 -0.82 5.00
CA ASN A 220 -24.33 -0.12 4.59
C ASN A 220 -24.81 0.89 5.65
N GLU A 221 -24.70 0.54 6.94
CA GLU A 221 -25.01 1.47 8.03
C GLU A 221 -24.07 2.69 8.03
N THR A 222 -22.77 2.46 7.81
CA THR A 222 -21.77 3.53 7.75
C THR A 222 -22.01 4.44 6.55
N GLU A 223 -22.32 3.87 5.39
CA GLU A 223 -22.63 4.62 4.17
C GLU A 223 -23.86 5.51 4.37
N ARG A 224 -24.94 4.98 4.95
CA ARG A 224 -26.14 5.77 5.27
C ARG A 224 -25.83 6.95 6.18
N VAL A 225 -25.07 6.74 7.26
CA VAL A 225 -24.71 7.82 8.20
C VAL A 225 -23.86 8.90 7.52
N LEU A 226 -22.98 8.51 6.59
CA LEU A 226 -22.18 9.46 5.82
C LEU A 226 -23.05 10.25 4.84
N GLN A 227 -23.98 9.62 4.14
CA GLN A 227 -24.92 10.28 3.24
C GLN A 227 -25.80 11.29 3.99
N GLU A 228 -26.38 10.92 5.14
CA GLU A 228 -27.17 11.84 5.97
C GLU A 228 -26.35 13.05 6.46
N ARG A 229 -25.07 12.85 6.79
CA ARG A 229 -24.17 13.95 7.18
C ARG A 229 -23.85 14.84 5.99
N LEU A 230 -23.63 14.25 4.82
CA LEU A 230 -23.37 14.98 3.58
C LEU A 230 -24.58 15.87 3.24
N GLU A 231 -25.79 15.33 3.27
CA GLU A 231 -27.02 16.09 3.03
C GLU A 231 -27.19 17.25 4.00
N LYS A 232 -26.96 17.03 5.30
CA LYS A 232 -27.00 18.10 6.31
C LYS A 232 -25.96 19.19 6.06
N LEU A 233 -24.76 18.83 5.61
CA LEU A 233 -23.72 19.80 5.27
C LEU A 233 -24.09 20.59 4.02
N THR A 234 -24.62 19.92 3.00
CA THR A 234 -25.10 20.56 1.77
C THR A 234 -26.22 21.56 2.05
N LEU A 235 -27.18 21.21 2.93
CA LEU A 235 -28.23 22.13 3.35
C LEU A 235 -27.65 23.37 4.07
N LYS A 236 -26.71 23.17 4.99
CA LYS A 236 -26.04 24.28 5.69
C LYS A 236 -25.25 25.19 4.76
N LEU A 237 -24.57 24.62 3.77
CA LEU A 237 -23.87 25.39 2.73
C LEU A 237 -24.86 26.25 1.93
N ASN A 238 -25.97 25.67 1.50
CA ASN A 238 -27.01 26.41 0.77
C ASN A 238 -27.67 27.52 1.62
N GLU A 239 -27.83 27.32 2.93
CA GLU A 239 -28.32 28.35 3.85
C GLU A 239 -27.32 29.49 4.01
N GLN A 240 -26.03 29.19 4.15
CA GLN A 240 -24.96 30.20 4.22
C GLN A 240 -24.83 31.01 2.92
N ASP A 241 -24.98 30.36 1.76
CA ASP A 241 -24.97 31.03 0.46
C ASP A 241 -26.17 31.98 0.30
N LYS A 242 -27.35 31.62 0.83
CA LYS A 242 -28.51 32.51 0.86
C LYS A 242 -28.27 33.71 1.78
N GLU A 243 -27.79 33.49 3.00
CA GLU A 243 -27.52 34.56 3.97
C GLU A 243 -26.47 35.56 3.45
N THR A 244 -25.43 35.08 2.78
CA THR A 244 -24.41 35.93 2.16
C THR A 244 -24.93 36.69 0.94
N SER A 245 -25.81 36.07 0.13
CA SER A 245 -26.47 36.76 -0.98
C SER A 245 -27.42 37.87 -0.51
N ASP A 246 -28.21 37.63 0.53
CA ASP A 246 -29.16 38.60 1.09
C ASP A 246 -28.42 39.79 1.71
N GLN A 247 -27.32 39.55 2.44
CA GLN A 247 -26.47 40.62 2.99
C GLN A 247 -25.83 41.48 1.89
N SER A 248 -25.39 40.89 0.78
CA SER A 248 -24.82 41.63 -0.36
C SER A 248 -25.83 42.53 -1.09
N SER A 249 -27.12 42.15 -1.08
CA SER A 249 -28.20 42.93 -1.69
C SER A 249 -28.63 44.14 -0.84
N SER A 250 -28.39 44.09 0.48
CA SER A 250 -28.74 45.16 1.42
C SER A 250 -27.69 46.27 1.56
N ALA A 251 -26.51 46.09 0.93
CA ALA A 251 -25.37 47.01 1.02
C ALA A 251 -25.17 47.89 -0.24
N ALA A 252 -26.21 48.12 -1.03
CA ALA A 252 -26.18 49.14 -2.08
C ALA A 252 -26.25 50.54 -1.43
N PRO A 253 -25.28 51.44 -1.65
CA PRO A 253 -25.33 52.78 -1.09
C PRO A 253 -26.36 53.62 -1.86
N ASP A 254 -27.28 54.27 -1.12
CA ASP A 254 -28.04 55.42 -1.63
C ASP A 254 -27.03 56.48 -2.13
N GLY A 255 -27.33 57.05 -3.30
CA GLY A 255 -26.45 57.96 -4.05
C GLY A 255 -26.18 59.31 -3.40
#